data_AF-A0A3M1XXF6-F1
#
_entry.id   AF-A0A3M1XXF6-F1
#
_cell.length_a   1.000
_cell.length_b   1.000
_cell.length_c   1.000
_cell.angle_alpha   90.00
_cell.angle_beta   90.00
_cell.angle_gamma   90.00
#
_symmetry.space_group_name_H-M   'P 1'
#
loop_
_entity.id
_entity.type
_entity.pdbx_description
1 polymer ?
#
loop_
_entity_poly.entity_id
_entity_poly.type
_entity_poly.pdbx_seq_one_letter_code
_entity_poly.pdbx_strand_id
1 'polypeptide(L)' 'MYIKLFPLTKIHKDAYRKSKAIQCKKSVELLELAFKHKPIADPSCDTDEIDKNIELAKKLGFTGTP' A
#
# COMPACT_ATOMS: atom_id res chain seq x y z
N MET A 1 0.85 -3.74 -16.60
CA MET A 1 0.79 -2.63 -15.62
C MET A 1 1.40 -3.14 -14.33
N TYR A 2 2.36 -2.42 -13.75
CA TYR A 2 2.98 -2.76 -12.46
C TYR A 2 2.64 -1.69 -11.43
N ILE A 3 2.01 -2.09 -10.32
CA ILE A 3 1.61 -1.18 -9.25
C ILE A 3 2.61 -1.31 -8.10
N LYS A 4 3.15 -0.17 -7.65
CA LYS A 4 3.93 -0.06 -6.42
C LYS A 4 3.09 0.68 -5.39
N LEU A 5 2.78 0.00 -4.29
CA LEU A 5 1.98 0.59 -3.23
C LEU A 5 2.80 1.66 -2.51
N PHE A 6 2.35 2.91 -2.57
CA PHE A 6 2.95 4.07 -1.92
C PHE A 6 1.91 4.77 -1.02
N PRO A 7 1.64 4.26 0.19
CA PRO A 7 0.60 4.83 1.05
C PRO A 7 1.00 6.20 1.61
N LEU A 8 0.16 7.22 1.40
CA LEU A 8 0.34 8.57 1.94
C LEU A 8 -0.03 8.63 3.44
N THR A 9 0.85 8.11 4.29
CA THR A 9 0.61 7.88 5.73
C THR A 9 0.25 9.13 6.53
N LYS A 10 0.67 10.32 6.07
CA LYS A 10 0.35 11.60 6.74
C LYS A 10 -1.12 12.00 6.62
N ILE A 11 -1.81 11.57 5.57
CA ILE A 11 -3.19 11.99 5.27
C ILE A 11 -4.19 10.82 5.25
N HIS A 12 -3.70 9.59 5.03
CA HIS A 12 -4.53 8.37 5.04
C HIS A 12 -3.99 7.38 6.07
N LYS A 13 -4.46 7.50 7.33
CA LYS A 13 -3.98 6.73 8.48
C LYS A 13 -4.03 5.20 8.27
N ASP A 14 -5.03 4.71 7.54
CA ASP A 14 -5.21 3.27 7.31
C ASP A 14 -4.49 2.74 6.04
N ALA A 15 -3.94 3.63 5.21
CA ALA A 15 -3.37 3.24 3.92
C ALA A 15 -2.16 2.31 4.06
N TYR A 16 -1.34 2.51 5.10
CA TYR A 16 -0.18 1.66 5.36
C TYR A 16 -0.58 0.22 5.70
N ARG A 17 -1.53 0.05 6.62
CA ARG A 17 -2.06 -1.26 7.02
C ARG A 17 -2.69 -1.99 5.83
N LYS A 18 -3.55 -1.32 5.06
CA LYS A 18 -4.16 -1.90 3.86
C LYS A 18 -3.11 -2.30 2.82
N SER A 19 -2.10 -1.46 2.61
CA SER A 19 -1.01 -1.75 1.67
C SER A 19 -0.22 -2.99 2.08
N LYS A 20 0.09 -3.15 3.38
CA LYS A 20 0.73 -4.37 3.89
C LYS A 20 -0.15 -5.60 3.69
N ALA A 21 -1.46 -5.52 3.94
CA ALA A 21 -2.37 -6.63 3.73
C ALA A 21 -2.45 -7.09 2.27
N ILE A 22 -2.55 -6.12 1.34
CA ILE A 22 -2.52 -6.37 -0.11
C ILE A 22 -1.20 -7.01 -0.51
N GLN A 23 -0.08 -6.47 -0.04
CA GLN A 23 1.26 -6.97 -0.36
C GLN A 23 1.49 -8.39 0.18
N CYS A 24 1.03 -8.70 1.40
CA CYS A 24 1.14 -10.03 2.00
C CYS A 24 0.44 -11.11 1.16
N LYS A 25 -0.70 -10.79 0.56
CA LYS A 25 -1.45 -11.73 -0.29
C LYS A 25 -1.10 -11.61 -1.78
N LYS A 26 -0.34 -10.58 -2.18
CA LYS A 26 -0.11 -10.20 -3.59
C LYS A 26 -1.41 -10.20 -4.40
N SER A 27 -2.49 -9.68 -3.81
CA SER A 27 -3.86 -9.83 -4.35
C SER A 27 -4.38 -8.53 -4.96
N VAL A 28 -4.67 -8.57 -6.26
CA VAL A 28 -5.36 -7.49 -6.97
C VAL A 28 -6.80 -7.33 -6.46
N GLU A 29 -7.45 -8.41 -6.04
CA GLU A 29 -8.81 -8.35 -5.50
C GLU A 29 -8.88 -7.52 -4.21
N LEU A 30 -7.88 -7.64 -3.32
CA LEU A 30 -7.80 -6.81 -2.12
C LEU A 30 -7.57 -5.33 -2.47
N LEU A 31 -6.82 -5.05 -3.54
CA LEU A 31 -6.64 -3.69 -4.05
C LEU A 31 -7.97 -3.10 -4.57
N GLU A 32 -8.74 -3.89 -5.32
CA GLU A 32 -10.08 -3.51 -5.80
C GLU A 32 -11.06 -3.24 -4.65
N LEU A 33 -11.04 -4.08 -3.60
CA LEU A 33 -11.81 -3.85 -2.39
C LEU A 33 -11.41 -2.53 -1.71
N ALA A 34 -10.11 -2.20 -1.70
CA ALA A 34 -9.60 -0.95 -1.14
C ALA A 34 -10.20 0.27 -1.86
N PHE A 35 -10.17 0.26 -3.20
CA PHE A 35 -10.73 1.33 -4.03
C PHE A 35 -12.25 1.45 -3.87
N LYS A 36 -12.95 0.33 -3.69
CA LYS A 36 -14.40 0.30 -3.42
C LYS A 36 -14.75 0.63 -1.97
N HIS A 37 -13.78 1.07 -1.17
CA HIS A 37 -13.96 1.41 0.26
C HIS A 37 -14.53 0.24 1.08
N LYS A 38 -14.32 -0.99 0.62
CA LYS A 38 -14.71 -2.19 1.36
C LYS A 38 -13.68 -2.50 2.45
N PRO A 39 -14.10 -3.16 3.54
CA PRO A 39 -13.18 -3.61 4.59
C PRO A 39 -12.11 -4.55 4.03
N ILE A 40 -10.89 -4.45 4.56
CA ILE A 40 -9.77 -5.34 4.26
C ILE A 40 -9.24 -5.87 5.58
N ALA A 41 -9.01 -7.18 5.61
CA ALA A 41 -8.39 -7.87 6.74
C ALA A 41 -7.00 -7.30 7.06
N ASP A 42 -6.53 -7.55 8.28
CA ASP A 42 -5.18 -7.17 8.69
C ASP A 42 -4.10 -7.95 7.90
N PRO A 43 -2.87 -7.41 7.83
CA PRO A 43 -1.75 -8.10 7.20
C PRO A 43 -1.53 -9.48 7.81
N SER A 44 -1.43 -10.50 6.96
CA SER A 44 -1.20 -11.88 7.41
C SER A 44 0.29 -12.25 7.49
N CYS A 45 1.18 -11.29 7.30
CA CYS A 45 2.62 -11.48 7.24
C CYS A 45 3.34 -10.22 7.72
N ASP A 46 4.61 -10.38 8.13
CA ASP A 46 5.51 -9.25 8.29
C ASP A 46 6.24 -8.97 6.96
N THR A 47 6.38 -7.70 6.61
CA THR A 47 7.01 -7.27 5.36
C THR A 47 7.50 -5.83 5.46
N ASP A 48 8.66 -5.57 4.88
CA ASP A 48 9.30 -4.27 4.72
C ASP A 48 9.12 -3.68 3.30
N GLU A 49 8.43 -4.39 2.40
CA GLU A 49 8.27 -3.98 1.00
C GLU A 49 7.54 -2.63 0.86
N ILE A 50 6.59 -2.34 1.76
CA ILE A 50 5.90 -1.04 1.79
C ILE A 50 6.86 0.08 2.20
N ASP A 51 7.74 -0.18 3.17
CA ASP A 51 8.73 0.80 3.63
C ASP A 51 9.78 1.05 2.53
N LYS A 52 10.24 -0.01 1.85
CA LYS A 52 11.13 0.09 0.68
C LYS A 52 10.50 0.90 -0.45
N ASN A 53 9.21 0.72 -0.73
CA ASN A 53 8.50 1.52 -1.74
C ASN A 53 8.43 3.00 -1.35
N ILE A 54 8.16 3.32 -0.08
CA ILE A 54 8.15 4.69 0.44
C ILE A 54 9.54 5.33 0.28
N GLU A 55 10.61 4.62 0.64
CA GLU A 55 11.98 5.11 0.50
C GLU A 55 12.38 5.30 -0.97
N LEU A 56 11.97 4.39 -1.84
CA LEU A 56 12.16 4.54 -3.29
C LEU A 56 11.43 5.78 -3.82
N ALA A 57 10.17 5.99 -3.44
CA ALA A 57 9.39 7.15 -3.85
C ALA A 57 10.06 8.46 -3.43
N LYS A 58 10.59 8.53 -2.19
CA LYS A 58 11.38 9.69 -1.71
C LYS A 58 12.62 9.94 -2.56
N LYS A 59 13.40 8.89 -2.87
CA LYS A 59 14.61 9.01 -3.69
C LYS A 59 14.31 9.49 -5.12
N LEU A 60 13.15 9.12 -5.65
CA LEU A 60 12.68 9.55 -6.97
C LEU A 60 12.00 10.93 -6.96
N GLY A 61 11.87 11.57 -5.79
CA GLY A 61 11.25 12.89 -5.67
C GLY A 61 9.72 12.88 -5.76
N PHE A 62 9.07 11.73 -5.58
CA PHE A 62 7.61 11.65 -5.56
C PHE A 62 7.04 12.24 -4.27
N THR A 63 6.09 13.16 -4.44
CA THR A 63 5.39 13.85 -3.33
C THR A 63 3.95 13.41 -3.17
N GLY A 64 3.43 12.63 -4.11
CA GLY A 64 2.07 12.13 -4.15
C GLY A 64 1.96 10.84 -4.97
N THR A 65 0.75 10.31 -5.05
CA THR A 65 0.40 9.15 -5.87
C THR A 65 -0.50 9.60 -7.03
N PRO A 66 -0.65 8.73 -8.03
CA PRO A 66 -1.94 8.09 -8.29
C PRO A 66 -2.13 6.89 -7.37
#